data_AF-A0A660QW38-F1
#
_entry.id   AF-A0A660QW38-F1
#
_cell.length_a   1.000
_cell.length_b   1.000
_cell.length_c   1.000
_cell.angle_alpha   90.00
_cell.angle_beta   90.00
_cell.angle_gamma   90.00
#
_symmetry.space_group_name_H-M   'P 1'
#
loop_
_entity.id
_entity.type
_entity.pdbx_description
1 polymer ?
#
loop_
_entity_poly.entity_id
_entity_poly.type
_entity_poly.pdbx_seq_one_letter_code
_entity_poly.pdbx_strand_id
1 'polypeptide(L)'
;MVKKILHKQEIKDIIVGATLLGAGGGGSPKTGLLLLKDISEVTLFDLEEIPDDSHIAVVAGMGSPVALSKIGWKGEEVTALD
;
A
#
# COMPACT_ATOMS: atom_id res chain seq x y z
N MET A 1 17.01 11.52 11.17
CA MET A 1 17.39 10.20 11.71
C MET A 1 17.96 9.41 10.54
N VAL A 2 18.02 8.07 10.53
CA VAL A 2 18.55 7.33 9.37
C VAL A 2 17.39 6.74 8.58
N LYS A 3 17.35 7.03 7.27
CA LYS A 3 16.51 6.37 6.26
C LYS A 3 16.35 4.88 6.56
N LYS A 4 15.11 4.41 6.79
CA LYS A 4 14.83 2.99 7.06
C LYS A 4 14.39 2.29 5.79
N ILE A 5 15.04 1.18 5.44
CA ILE A 5 14.59 0.30 4.37
C ILE A 5 13.69 -0.76 4.99
N LEU A 6 12.47 -0.91 4.45
CA LEU A 6 11.52 -1.93 4.82
C LEU A 6 11.61 -3.07 3.82
N HIS A 7 11.84 -4.29 4.31
CA HIS A 7 11.78 -5.49 3.49
C HIS A 7 10.42 -6.19 3.64
N LYS A 8 10.27 -7.33 2.97
CA LYS A 8 8.98 -8.05 2.86
C LYS A 8 8.33 -8.36 4.21
N GLN A 9 9.11 -8.70 5.24
CA GLN A 9 8.54 -9.08 6.54
C GLN A 9 7.94 -7.86 7.25
N GLU A 10 8.65 -6.73 7.29
CA GLU A 10 8.15 -5.50 7.89
C GLU A 10 6.91 -4.96 7.15
N ILE A 11 6.91 -5.03 5.81
CA ILE A 11 5.74 -4.62 5.02
C ILE A 11 4.54 -5.54 5.30
N LYS A 12 4.78 -6.86 5.45
CA LYS A 12 3.74 -7.81 5.84
C LYS A 12 3.16 -7.50 7.22
N ASP A 13 4.00 -7.17 8.18
CA ASP A 13 3.56 -6.81 9.54
C ASP A 13 2.75 -5.50 9.53
N ILE A 14 3.14 -4.53 8.71
CA ILE A 14 2.38 -3.29 8.47
C ILE A 14 1.01 -3.61 7.86
N ILE A 15 0.91 -4.49 6.86
CA ILE A 15 -0.38 -4.88 6.26
C ILE A 15 -1.32 -5.45 7.33
N VAL A 16 -0.83 -6.34 8.19
CA VAL A 16 -1.62 -6.95 9.26
C VAL A 16 -2.03 -5.92 10.32
N GLY A 17 -1.09 -5.10 10.78
CA GLY A 17 -1.36 -4.04 11.76
C GLY A 17 -2.35 -3.01 11.22
N ALA A 18 -2.18 -2.54 9.99
CA ALA A 18 -3.09 -1.60 9.33
C ALA A 18 -4.49 -2.19 9.14
N THR A 19 -4.61 -3.50 8.87
CA THR A 19 -5.91 -4.19 8.81
C THR A 19 -6.64 -4.14 10.14
N LEU A 20 -5.93 -4.38 11.25
CA LEU A 20 -6.50 -4.29 12.60
C LEU A 20 -6.92 -2.83 12.91
N LEU A 21 -6.03 -1.88 12.64
CA LEU A 21 -6.28 -0.45 12.90
C LEU A 21 -7.34 0.16 11.97
N GLY A 22 -7.61 -0.47 10.82
CA GLY A 22 -8.62 -0.05 9.86
C GLY A 22 -10.07 -0.31 10.30
N ALA A 23 -10.30 -0.95 11.45
CA ALA A 23 -11.62 -1.13 12.08
C ALA A 23 -12.72 -1.68 11.13
N GLY A 24 -12.35 -2.58 10.21
CA GLY A 24 -13.25 -3.19 9.23
C GLY A 24 -13.22 -2.56 7.83
N GLY A 25 -12.48 -1.46 7.64
CA GLY A 25 -12.24 -0.80 6.36
C GLY A 25 -10.78 -0.89 5.89
N GLY A 26 -10.36 0.04 5.03
CA GLY A 26 -8.96 0.17 4.58
C GLY A 26 -8.52 -0.78 3.46
N GLY A 27 -9.40 -1.67 3.02
CA GLY A 27 -9.10 -2.67 1.98
C GLY A 27 -8.74 -4.03 2.55
N SER A 28 -8.70 -5.05 1.69
CA SER A 28 -8.46 -6.43 2.12
C SER A 28 -6.97 -6.71 2.37
N PRO A 29 -6.59 -7.35 3.50
CA PRO A 29 -5.21 -7.81 3.71
C PRO A 29 -4.75 -8.78 2.61
N LYS A 30 -5.67 -9.59 2.07
CA LYS A 30 -5.36 -10.54 0.98
C LYS A 30 -4.85 -9.80 -0.25
N THR A 31 -5.47 -8.67 -0.60
CA THR A 31 -5.04 -7.85 -1.74
C THR A 31 -3.67 -7.22 -1.47
N GLY A 32 -3.44 -6.68 -0.27
CA GLY A 32 -2.14 -6.13 0.12
C GLY A 32 -1.01 -7.17 0.05
N LEU A 33 -1.26 -8.40 0.50
CA LEU A 33 -0.30 -9.50 0.42
C LEU A 33 -0.02 -9.97 -1.01
N LEU A 34 -0.98 -9.83 -1.92
CA LEU A 34 -0.76 -10.12 -3.34
C LEU A 34 0.18 -9.07 -3.97
N LEU A 35 -0.05 -7.78 -3.69
CA LEU A 35 0.81 -6.69 -4.14
C LEU A 35 2.26 -6.83 -3.64
N LEU A 36 2.44 -7.26 -2.39
CA LEU A 36 3.76 -7.45 -1.80
C LEU A 36 4.65 -8.45 -2.55
N LYS A 37 4.07 -9.31 -3.39
CA LYS A 37 4.86 -10.25 -4.20
C LYS A 37 5.81 -9.52 -5.15
N ASP A 38 5.36 -8.40 -5.69
CA ASP A 38 6.06 -7.60 -6.71
C ASP A 38 6.88 -6.45 -6.09
N ILE A 39 6.88 -6.31 -4.76
CA ILE A 39 7.64 -5.28 -4.03
C ILE A 39 8.83 -5.95 -3.34
N SER A 40 10.05 -5.49 -3.62
CA SER A 40 11.28 -5.98 -2.98
C SER A 40 11.59 -5.24 -1.69
N GLU A 41 11.55 -3.91 -1.72
CA GLU A 41 11.83 -3.03 -0.60
C GLU A 41 11.11 -1.69 -0.75
N VAL A 42 10.89 -1.00 0.38
CA VAL A 42 10.32 0.34 0.43
C VAL A 42 11.18 1.20 1.34
N THR A 43 11.51 2.41 0.89
CA THR A 43 12.15 3.40 1.78
C THR A 43 11.08 4.08 2.63
N LEU A 44 11.23 4.02 3.95
CA LEU A 44 10.47 4.80 4.90
C LEU A 44 11.28 6.03 5.32
N PHE A 45 10.69 7.20 5.10
CA PHE A 45 11.24 8.50 5.50
C PHE A 45 10.59 8.98 6.79
N ASP A 46 11.38 9.69 7.61
CA ASP A 46 10.82 10.51 8.68
C ASP A 46 10.26 11.82 8.10
N LEU A 47 9.24 12.40 8.72
CA LEU A 47 8.68 13.68 8.29
C LEU A 47 9.69 14.82 8.42
N GLU A 48 10.55 14.77 9.43
CA GLU A 48 11.61 15.77 9.67
C GLU A 48 12.70 15.76 8.59
N GLU A 49 12.76 14.70 7.77
CA GLU A 49 13.73 14.55 6.67
C GLU A 49 13.20 15.12 5.35
N ILE A 50 11.92 15.51 5.29
CA ILE A 50 11.28 16.03 4.08
C ILE A 50 11.30 17.57 4.13
N PRO A 51 11.88 18.25 3.12
CA PRO A 51 11.82 19.71 3.02
C PRO A 51 10.39 20.24 3.00
N ASP A 52 10.14 21.37 3.66
CA ASP A 52 8.80 22.00 3.75
C ASP A 52 8.19 22.37 2.39
N ASP A 53 9.02 22.59 1.37
CA ASP A 53 8.62 22.93 -0.01
C ASP A 53 8.48 21.70 -0.92
N SER A 54 8.56 20.49 -0.36
CA SER A 54 8.40 19.24 -1.09
C SER A 54 6.96 19.02 -1.58
N HIS A 55 6.83 18.39 -2.74
CA HIS A 55 5.55 17.95 -3.26
C HIS A 55 5.31 16.49 -2.87
N ILE A 56 4.21 16.22 -2.17
CA ILE A 56 3.83 14.88 -1.72
C ILE A 56 2.46 14.54 -2.31
N ALA A 57 2.32 13.32 -2.85
CA ALA A 57 1.05 12.80 -3.32
C ALA A 57 0.56 11.70 -2.38
N VAL A 58 -0.73 11.75 -2.03
CA VAL A 58 -1.39 10.62 -1.36
C VAL A 58 -1.89 9.67 -2.45
N VAL A 59 -1.42 8.42 -2.41
CA VAL A 59 -1.83 7.37 -3.35
C VAL A 59 -2.65 6.33 -2.61
N ALA A 60 -3.83 6.03 -3.14
CA ALA A 60 -4.72 5.00 -2.61
C ALA A 60 -5.50 4.32 -3.75
N GLY A 61 -5.82 3.04 -3.56
CA GLY A 61 -6.75 2.34 -4.44
C GLY A 61 -8.19 2.75 -4.14
N MET A 62 -8.94 3.12 -5.17
CA MET A 62 -10.36 3.47 -5.07
C MET A 62 -11.18 2.66 -6.09
N GLY A 63 -12.32 2.11 -5.65
CA GLY A 63 -13.23 1.37 -6.53
C GLY A 63 -13.79 0.10 -5.91
N SER A 64 -14.21 -0.84 -6.76
CA SER A 64 -14.87 -2.09 -6.35
C SER A 64 -13.87 -3.11 -5.79
N PRO A 65 -14.01 -3.56 -4.53
CA PRO A 65 -13.21 -4.66 -4.00
C PRO A 65 -13.38 -5.95 -4.80
N VAL A 66 -14.56 -6.17 -5.39
CA VAL A 66 -14.86 -7.34 -6.22
C VAL A 66 -14.07 -7.31 -7.53
N ALA A 67 -14.01 -6.16 -8.21
CA ALA A 67 -13.22 -6.02 -9.43
C ALA A 67 -11.72 -6.27 -9.13
N LEU A 68 -11.19 -5.62 -8.09
CA LEU A 68 -9.79 -5.73 -7.72
C LEU A 68 -9.41 -7.15 -7.29
N SER A 69 -10.28 -7.87 -6.58
CA SER A 69 -10.03 -9.26 -6.17
C SER A 69 -10.04 -10.26 -7.33
N LYS A 70 -10.76 -9.98 -8.43
CA LYS A 70 -10.83 -10.84 -9.62
C LYS A 70 -9.70 -10.56 -10.61
N ILE A 71 -9.44 -9.28 -10.88
CA ILE A 71 -8.54 -8.84 -11.95
C ILE A 71 -7.11 -8.64 -11.42
N GLY A 72 -6.97 -8.34 -10.13
CA GLY A 72 -5.70 -7.93 -9.52
C GLY A 72 -5.32 -6.49 -9.91
N TRP A 73 -4.21 -6.03 -9.38
CA TRP A 73 -3.64 -4.74 -9.76
C TRP A 73 -2.99 -4.86 -11.15
N LYS A 74 -3.35 -3.97 -12.08
CA LYS A 74 -2.84 -3.93 -13.46
C LYS A 74 -2.32 -2.54 -13.86
N GLY A 75 -1.69 -1.85 -12.92
CA GLY A 75 -1.25 -0.46 -13.07
C GLY A 75 -2.12 0.50 -12.28
N GLU A 76 -2.29 1.72 -12.80
CA GLU A 76 -3.04 2.80 -12.13
C GLU A 76 -4.55 2.60 -12.17
N GLU A 77 -5.07 1.87 -13.18
CA GLU A 77 -6.48 1.63 -13.37
C GLU A 77 -6.83 0.15 -13.56
N VAL A 78 -8.04 -0.21 -13.13
CA VAL A 78 -8.63 -1.54 -13.31
C VAL A 78 -10.09 -1.34 -13.72
N THR A 79 -10.45 -1.79 -14.92
CA THR A 79 -11.83 -1.68 -15.41
C THR A 79 -12.78 -2.48 -14.53
N ALA A 80 -13.87 -1.85 -14.09
CA ALA A 80 -14.83 -2.48 -13.20
C ALA A 80 -15.80 -3.44 -13.92
N LEU A 81 -15.95 -3.29 -15.23
CA LEU A 81 -16.84 -4.04 -16.11
C LEU A 81 -16.04 -4.50 -17.34
N ASP A 82 -16.47 -5.59 -17.97
CA ASP A 82 -15.93 -6.03 -19.26
C ASP A 82 -16.37 -5.09 -20.40
#